data_AF-A0A536TQQ3-F1
#
_entry.id   AF-A0A536TQQ3-F1
#
_cell.length_a   1.000
_cell.length_b   1.000
_cell.length_c   1.000
_cell.angle_alpha   90.00
_cell.angle_beta   90.00
_cell.angle_gamma   90.00
#
_symmetry.space_group_name_H-M   'P 1'
#
loop_
_entity.id
_entity.type
_entity.pdbx_description
1 polymer ?
#
loop_
_entity_poly.entity_id
_entity_poly.type
_entity_poly.pdbx_seq_one_letter_code
_entity_poly.pdbx_strand_id
1 'polypeptide(L)'
;MSARFSHRTSLAAIVAVPMLVGAGALATSGAAFAACTGPGAPTNTETKCMTAVIIPGKPLQSYDISWVNPYRAEYYLADRSNAGIDIIDTRTRTFKRRLGGPGVFTGVVLQTNPTTGVVSINNDKSGPDG
;
A
#
# COMPACT_ATOMS: atom_id res chain seq x y z
N MET A 1 35.43 53.61 -41.03
CA MET A 1 34.53 52.79 -40.19
C MET A 1 33.16 52.81 -40.84
N SER A 2 32.68 51.65 -41.25
CA SER A 2 31.62 51.48 -42.26
C SER A 2 30.26 51.25 -41.59
N ALA A 3 29.25 52.03 -41.95
CA ALA A 3 27.86 51.78 -41.58
C ALA A 3 27.04 51.67 -42.87
N ARG A 4 26.50 50.48 -43.15
CA ARG A 4 25.53 50.25 -44.23
C ARG A 4 24.27 49.64 -43.59
N PHE A 5 23.22 50.45 -43.51
CA PHE A 5 21.87 49.98 -43.20
C PHE A 5 21.22 49.51 -44.50
N SER A 6 20.74 48.27 -44.55
CA SER A 6 19.97 47.72 -45.66
C SER A 6 18.72 47.04 -45.10
N HIS A 7 17.55 47.53 -45.51
CA HIS A 7 16.25 46.92 -45.23
C HIS A 7 15.82 46.07 -46.42
N ARG A 8 15.44 44.80 -46.17
CA ARG A 8 14.52 44.04 -47.03
C ARG A 8 13.67 43.06 -46.20
N THR A 9 12.41 43.47 -46.01
CA THR A 9 11.14 42.73 -46.04
C THR A 9 11.07 41.21 -45.81
N SER A 10 10.20 40.87 -44.86
CA SER A 10 9.52 39.62 -44.46
C SER A 10 9.39 38.45 -45.44
N LEU A 11 9.44 37.22 -44.89
CA LEU A 11 8.46 36.15 -45.14
C LEU A 11 8.53 35.05 -44.06
N ALA A 12 7.35 34.78 -43.49
CA ALA A 12 6.87 33.67 -42.67
C ALA A 12 7.78 32.46 -42.37
N ALA A 13 7.84 32.09 -41.08
CA ALA A 13 7.76 30.69 -40.66
C ALA A 13 7.05 30.63 -39.29
N ILE A 14 5.77 30.29 -39.35
CA ILE A 14 4.94 29.88 -38.22
C ILE A 14 5.51 28.55 -37.71
N VAL A 15 6.04 28.52 -36.49
CA VAL A 15 6.19 27.26 -35.74
C VAL A 15 5.52 27.48 -34.40
N ALA A 16 4.24 27.12 -34.36
CA ALA A 16 3.47 26.96 -33.15
C ALA A 16 3.98 25.70 -32.43
N VAL A 17 4.57 25.86 -31.25
CA VAL A 17 4.71 24.77 -30.27
C VAL A 17 3.95 25.20 -29.03
N PRO A 18 2.75 24.68 -28.77
CA PRO A 18 2.16 24.79 -27.46
C PRO A 18 2.88 23.75 -26.58
N MET A 19 3.91 24.18 -25.85
CA MET A 19 4.41 23.34 -24.76
C MET A 19 3.37 23.32 -23.65
N LEU A 20 2.91 22.10 -23.41
CA LEU A 20 1.87 21.67 -22.51
C LEU A 20 1.89 22.40 -21.16
N VAL A 21 0.69 22.80 -20.76
CA VAL A 21 0.33 23.13 -19.38
C VAL A 21 0.76 21.97 -18.49
N GLY A 22 1.79 22.22 -17.67
CA GLY A 22 2.16 21.36 -16.54
C GLY A 22 1.07 21.44 -15.47
N ALA A 23 -0.04 20.74 -15.70
CA ALA A 23 -0.93 20.36 -14.62
C ALA A 23 -0.14 19.34 -13.79
N GLY A 24 0.50 19.81 -12.72
CA GLY A 24 1.04 18.95 -11.69
C GLY A 24 -0.06 18.00 -11.28
N ALA A 25 0.10 16.72 -11.64
CA ALA A 25 -0.66 15.65 -11.04
C ALA A 25 -0.23 15.61 -9.58
N LEU A 26 -0.84 16.45 -8.75
CA LEU A 26 -1.01 16.16 -7.35
C LEU A 26 -1.87 14.91 -7.35
N ALA A 27 -1.23 13.75 -7.46
CA ALA A 27 -1.80 12.50 -7.02
C ALA A 27 -2.01 12.71 -5.52
N THR A 28 -3.12 13.35 -5.16
CA THR A 28 -3.72 13.15 -3.86
C THR A 28 -3.86 11.64 -3.79
N SER A 29 -2.98 11.01 -3.03
CA SER A 29 -3.17 9.68 -2.47
C SER A 29 -4.43 9.78 -1.60
N GLY A 30 -5.58 9.90 -2.26
CA GLY A 30 -6.87 9.76 -1.62
C GLY A 30 -6.80 8.39 -0.99
N ALA A 31 -6.90 8.34 0.33
CA ALA A 31 -6.97 7.09 1.06
C ALA A 31 -8.03 6.24 0.35
N ALA A 32 -7.61 5.19 -0.34
CA ALA A 32 -8.54 4.27 -0.95
C ALA A 32 -9.38 3.73 0.20
N PHE A 33 -10.65 4.14 0.27
CA PHE A 33 -11.53 3.65 1.32
C PHE A 33 -11.48 2.12 1.28
N ALA A 34 -11.13 1.49 2.41
CA ALA A 34 -11.19 0.05 2.47
C ALA A 34 -12.66 -0.33 2.25
N ALA A 35 -12.92 -1.04 1.15
CA ALA A 35 -14.23 -1.53 0.83
C ALA A 35 -14.45 -2.88 1.51
N CYS A 36 -15.67 -3.14 1.93
CA CYS A 36 -16.11 -4.47 2.35
C CYS A 36 -16.18 -5.50 1.21
N THR A 37 -15.65 -5.14 0.04
CA THR A 37 -15.61 -5.93 -1.18
C THR A 37 -14.16 -5.99 -1.63
N GLY A 38 -13.63 -7.20 -1.82
CA GLY A 38 -12.31 -7.44 -2.38
C GLY A 38 -12.36 -8.51 -3.47
N PRO A 39 -11.34 -8.62 -4.33
CA PRO A 39 -11.24 -9.72 -5.29
C PRO A 39 -11.38 -11.08 -4.57
N GLY A 40 -12.31 -11.91 -5.03
CA GLY A 40 -12.54 -13.25 -4.45
C GLY A 40 -13.36 -13.29 -3.15
N ALA A 41 -13.86 -12.16 -2.65
CA ALA A 41 -14.77 -12.16 -1.51
C ALA A 41 -16.09 -12.87 -1.88
N PRO A 42 -16.53 -13.90 -1.13
CA PRO A 42 -17.75 -14.62 -1.43
C PRO A 42 -18.97 -13.69 -1.30
N THR A 43 -19.87 -13.74 -2.27
CA THR A 43 -21.12 -12.96 -2.26
C THR A 43 -22.22 -13.62 -1.43
N ASN A 44 -22.05 -14.91 -1.08
CA ASN A 44 -22.94 -15.66 -0.20
C ASN A 44 -22.14 -16.15 1.02
N THR A 45 -22.21 -15.40 2.11
CA THR A 45 -21.57 -15.74 3.39
C THR A 45 -22.55 -15.45 4.52
N GLU A 46 -22.53 -16.28 5.56
CA GLU A 46 -23.31 -16.06 6.79
C GLU A 46 -22.81 -14.83 7.58
N THR A 47 -21.62 -14.32 7.22
CA THR A 47 -21.03 -13.11 7.82
C THR A 47 -21.22 -11.91 6.91
N LYS A 48 -21.53 -10.74 7.47
CA LYS A 48 -21.61 -9.49 6.72
C LYS A 48 -20.46 -8.57 7.14
N CYS A 49 -19.68 -8.10 6.17
CA CYS A 49 -18.68 -7.09 6.45
C CYS A 49 -19.35 -5.77 6.88
N MET A 50 -19.00 -5.31 8.07
CA MET A 50 -19.52 -4.06 8.67
C MET A 50 -18.62 -2.87 8.36
N THR A 51 -17.32 -3.11 8.29
CA THR A 51 -16.29 -2.11 8.09
C THR A 51 -15.05 -2.81 7.57
N ALA A 52 -14.28 -2.12 6.74
CA ALA A 52 -12.94 -2.54 6.40
C ALA A 52 -11.98 -1.45 6.88
N VAL A 53 -10.85 -1.87 7.45
CA VAL A 53 -9.86 -0.96 8.04
C VAL A 53 -8.66 -0.90 7.10
N ILE A 54 -8.28 0.31 6.69
CA ILE A 54 -7.06 0.50 5.89
C ILE A 54 -5.86 0.35 6.82
N ILE A 55 -5.00 -0.61 6.52
CA ILE A 55 -3.72 -0.81 7.18
C ILE A 55 -2.62 -0.34 6.23
N PRO A 56 -1.76 0.62 6.63
CA PRO A 56 -0.70 1.11 5.76
C PRO A 56 0.44 0.09 5.65
N GLY A 57 1.12 0.05 4.51
CA GLY A 57 2.25 -0.84 4.25
C GLY A 57 1.94 -1.85 3.14
N LYS A 58 2.58 -3.03 3.21
CA LYS A 58 2.30 -4.14 2.30
C LYS A 58 0.88 -4.66 2.53
N PRO A 59 0.18 -5.13 1.47
CA PRO A 59 -1.11 -5.80 1.64
C PRO A 59 -1.02 -6.96 2.64
N LEU A 60 -2.05 -7.11 3.47
CA LEU A 60 -2.15 -8.22 4.42
C LEU A 60 -2.29 -9.53 3.64
N GLN A 61 -1.24 -10.36 3.64
CA GLN A 61 -1.21 -11.68 3.02
C GLN A 61 -1.27 -12.79 4.07
N SER A 62 -0.71 -12.55 5.25
CA SER A 62 -0.68 -13.52 6.35
C SER A 62 -0.59 -12.79 7.69
N TYR A 63 -1.23 -13.36 8.70
CA TYR A 63 -1.11 -12.96 10.09
C TYR A 63 -0.99 -14.22 10.95
N ASP A 64 -0.56 -14.04 12.20
CA ASP A 64 -0.39 -15.14 13.15
C ASP A 64 -1.57 -15.24 14.12
N ILE A 65 -1.57 -14.40 15.14
CA ILE A 65 -2.60 -14.32 16.17
C ILE A 65 -3.11 -12.90 16.30
N SER A 66 -4.28 -12.76 16.91
CA SER A 66 -4.83 -11.46 17.28
C SER A 66 -5.42 -11.46 18.68
N TRP A 67 -5.50 -10.26 19.27
CA TRP A 67 -6.02 -10.05 20.62
C TRP A 67 -6.83 -8.76 20.71
N VAL A 68 -7.83 -8.73 21.57
CA VAL A 68 -8.60 -7.52 21.88
C VAL A 68 -8.33 -7.09 23.32
N ASN A 69 -7.92 -5.84 23.51
CA ASN A 69 -7.89 -5.19 24.82
C ASN A 69 -9.09 -4.23 24.95
N PRO A 70 -10.16 -4.61 25.66
CA PRO A 70 -11.35 -3.77 25.78
C PRO A 70 -11.11 -2.51 26.61
N TYR A 71 -10.22 -2.56 27.61
CA TYR A 71 -9.90 -1.39 28.45
C TYR A 71 -9.23 -0.26 27.65
N ARG A 72 -8.50 -0.62 26.58
CA ARG A 72 -7.81 0.34 25.71
C ARG A 72 -8.55 0.61 24.39
N ALA A 73 -9.65 -0.09 24.13
CA ALA A 73 -10.32 -0.10 22.84
C ALA A 73 -9.35 -0.41 21.67
N GLU A 74 -8.52 -1.43 21.85
CA GLU A 74 -7.48 -1.78 20.88
C GLU A 74 -7.61 -3.25 20.45
N TYR A 75 -7.54 -3.49 19.14
CA TYR A 75 -7.33 -4.80 18.55
C TYR A 75 -5.89 -4.88 18.03
N TYR A 76 -5.19 -5.95 18.39
CA TYR A 76 -3.80 -6.20 18.04
C TYR A 76 -3.78 -7.35 17.04
N LEU A 77 -3.17 -7.13 15.89
CA LEU A 77 -3.01 -8.12 14.82
C LEU A 77 -1.53 -8.32 14.54
N ALA A 78 -1.02 -9.54 14.69
CA ALA A 78 0.35 -9.87 14.31
C ALA A 78 0.46 -10.02 12.79
N ASP A 79 0.72 -8.91 12.09
CA ASP A 79 0.82 -8.82 10.63
C ASP A 79 2.22 -9.25 10.16
N ARG A 80 2.30 -10.48 9.63
CA ARG A 80 3.53 -11.04 9.06
C ARG A 80 3.95 -10.32 7.78
N SER A 81 2.98 -9.80 7.04
CA SER A 81 3.20 -9.09 5.77
C SER A 81 4.03 -7.83 5.98
N ASN A 82 3.83 -7.15 7.11
CA ASN A 82 4.58 -5.95 7.50
C ASN A 82 5.58 -6.18 8.64
N ALA A 83 5.81 -7.45 9.05
CA ALA A 83 6.71 -7.81 10.15
C ALA A 83 6.44 -6.98 11.42
N GLY A 84 5.18 -6.88 11.85
CA GLY A 84 4.81 -6.03 12.98
C GLY A 84 3.47 -6.38 13.61
N ILE A 85 3.12 -5.63 14.66
CA ILE A 85 1.82 -5.72 15.31
C ILE A 85 1.01 -4.49 14.95
N ASP A 86 -0.06 -4.68 14.20
CA ASP A 86 -1.03 -3.64 13.89
C ASP A 86 -2.00 -3.43 15.02
N ILE A 87 -2.13 -2.18 15.44
CA ILE A 87 -3.08 -1.77 16.46
C ILE A 87 -4.20 -1.02 15.76
N ILE A 88 -5.42 -1.53 15.92
CA ILE A 88 -6.65 -0.94 15.39
C ILE A 88 -7.46 -0.41 16.57
N ASP A 89 -7.94 0.83 16.46
CA ASP A 89 -8.88 1.40 17.41
C ASP A 89 -10.28 0.81 17.16
N THR A 90 -10.84 0.17 18.18
CA THR A 90 -12.12 -0.55 18.04
C THR A 90 -13.34 0.36 18.16
N ARG A 91 -13.18 1.60 18.61
CA ARG A 91 -14.26 2.61 18.65
C ARG A 91 -14.39 3.29 17.30
N THR A 92 -13.28 3.78 16.75
CA THR A 92 -13.27 4.51 15.49
C THR A 92 -13.12 3.61 14.27
N ARG A 93 -12.73 2.33 14.47
CA ARG A 93 -12.49 1.34 13.41
C ARG A 93 -11.40 1.81 12.44
N THR A 94 -10.33 2.36 13.00
CA THR A 94 -9.20 2.92 12.23
C THR A 94 -7.88 2.32 12.69
N PHE A 95 -6.94 2.20 11.77
CA PHE A 95 -5.56 1.91 12.13
C PHE A 95 -5.03 3.00 13.06
N LYS A 96 -4.45 2.58 14.19
CA LYS A 96 -3.91 3.46 15.24
C LYS A 96 -2.40 3.63 15.09
N ARG A 97 -1.68 2.52 15.00
CA ARG A 97 -0.21 2.45 14.79
C ARG A 97 0.24 1.02 14.57
N ARG A 98 1.49 0.86 14.13
CA ARG A 98 2.21 -0.42 14.10
C ARG A 98 3.32 -0.42 15.14
N LEU A 99 3.53 -1.56 15.80
CA LEU A 99 4.68 -1.81 16.65
C LEU A 99 5.65 -2.77 15.95
N GLY A 100 6.95 -2.55 16.14
CA GLY A 100 8.01 -3.31 15.49
C GLY A 100 8.19 -2.94 14.02
N GLY A 101 8.50 -3.94 13.21
CA GLY A 101 8.89 -3.80 11.82
C GLY A 101 9.98 -4.81 11.44
N PRO A 102 10.46 -4.77 10.19
CA PRO A 102 11.56 -5.62 9.74
C PRO A 102 12.77 -5.53 10.69
N GLY A 103 13.28 -6.68 11.13
CA GLY A 103 14.39 -6.77 12.07
C GLY A 103 13.98 -6.81 13.55
N VAL A 104 12.73 -6.47 13.88
CA VAL A 104 12.13 -6.74 15.20
C VAL A 104 11.29 -8.02 15.15
N PHE A 105 10.47 -8.15 14.10
CA PHE A 105 9.76 -9.39 13.79
C PHE A 105 10.26 -9.95 12.46
N THR A 106 10.18 -11.28 12.30
CA THR A 106 10.64 -11.96 11.08
C THR A 106 9.74 -11.67 9.88
N GLY A 107 8.42 -11.64 10.10
CA GLY A 107 7.45 -11.54 9.01
C GLY A 107 7.38 -12.81 8.15
N VAL A 108 6.99 -12.67 6.88
CA VAL A 108 6.89 -13.79 5.95
C VAL A 108 8.27 -14.27 5.48
N VAL A 109 8.59 -15.52 5.76
CA VAL A 109 9.75 -16.25 5.21
C VAL A 109 9.25 -17.22 4.16
N LEU A 110 9.86 -17.18 2.97
CA LEU A 110 9.55 -18.12 1.90
C LEU A 110 10.50 -19.31 1.93
N GLN A 111 9.99 -20.47 1.56
CA GLN A 111 10.77 -21.66 1.26
C GLN A 111 10.42 -22.19 -0.11
N THR A 112 11.38 -22.86 -0.73
CA THR A 112 11.19 -23.55 -2.00
C THR A 112 11.34 -25.04 -1.75
N ASN A 113 10.33 -25.83 -2.14
CA ASN A 113 10.45 -27.28 -2.11
C ASN A 113 11.56 -27.71 -3.10
N PRO A 114 12.63 -28.38 -2.65
CA PRO A 114 13.78 -28.70 -3.50
C PRO A 114 13.45 -29.75 -4.58
N THR A 115 12.36 -30.50 -4.44
CA THR A 115 11.92 -31.53 -5.38
C THR A 115 10.90 -31.00 -6.38
N THR A 116 9.94 -30.18 -5.94
CA THR A 116 8.85 -29.69 -6.81
C THR A 116 9.04 -28.27 -7.31
N GLY A 117 9.97 -27.49 -6.73
CA GLY A 117 10.18 -26.07 -7.04
C GLY A 117 9.05 -25.14 -6.56
N VAL A 118 8.04 -25.67 -5.87
CA VAL A 118 6.93 -24.88 -5.34
C VAL A 118 7.44 -23.95 -4.24
N VAL A 119 7.12 -22.65 -4.36
CA VAL A 119 7.39 -21.63 -3.34
C VAL A 119 6.20 -21.54 -2.40
N SER A 120 6.45 -21.69 -1.10
CA SER A 120 5.44 -21.59 -0.04
C SER A 120 5.95 -20.76 1.14
N ILE A 121 5.04 -20.36 2.02
CA ILE A 121 5.42 -19.75 3.29
C ILE A 121 6.03 -20.85 4.18
N ASN A 122 7.16 -20.54 4.80
CA ASN A 122 7.80 -21.38 5.82
C ASN A 122 7.22 -20.98 7.18
N ASN A 123 6.27 -21.75 7.69
CA ASN A 123 5.66 -21.46 9.00
C ASN A 123 6.70 -21.59 10.12
N ASP A 124 7.61 -22.58 10.03
CA ASP A 124 8.77 -22.84 10.91
C ASP A 124 9.61 -21.58 11.25
N LYS A 125 9.59 -20.58 10.38
CA LYS A 125 10.40 -19.35 10.48
C LYS A 125 9.58 -18.06 10.42
N SER A 126 8.32 -18.11 10.02
CA SER A 126 7.50 -16.90 9.80
C SER A 126 6.77 -16.40 11.05
N GLY A 127 6.90 -17.06 12.20
CA GLY A 127 6.28 -16.65 13.45
C GLY A 127 6.56 -17.63 14.60
N PRO A 128 6.01 -17.38 15.80
CA PRO A 128 6.21 -18.24 16.97
C PRO A 128 5.68 -19.67 16.80
N ASP A 129 4.71 -19.88 15.91
CA ASP A 129 4.22 -21.21 15.54
C ASP A 129 4.96 -21.73 14.31
N GLY A 130 6.19 -22.20 14.57
CA GLY A 130 6.91 -22.98 13.59
C GLY A 130 6.14 -24.23 13.15
#